data_AF-A0A257MA78-F1
#
_entry.id   AF-A0A257MA78-F1
#
_cell.length_a   1.000
_cell.length_b   1.000
_cell.length_c   1.000
_cell.angle_alpha   90.00
_cell.angle_beta   90.00
_cell.angle_gamma   90.00
#
_symmetry.space_group_name_H-M   'P 1'
#
loop_
_entity.id
_entity.type
_entity.pdbx_description
1 polymer ?
#
loop_
_entity_poly.entity_id
_entity_poly.type
_entity_poly.pdbx_seq_one_letter_code
_entity_poly.pdbx_strand_id
1 'polypeptide(L)' 'SQYNGQPRPAEVLVCGEGADVTRRAEDASSLLAGQRILPRLMW' A
#
# COMPACT_ATOMS: atom_id res chain seq x y z
N SER A 1 -0.71 9.89 -0.56
CA SER A 1 0.57 9.52 -1.22
C SER A 1 1.27 8.49 -0.35
N GLN A 2 2.39 7.93 -0.80
CA GLN A 2 3.26 7.06 0.02
C GLN A 2 4.45 7.85 0.60
N TYR A 3 4.26 9.16 0.83
CA TYR A 3 5.27 10.02 1.41
C TYR A 3 5.66 9.50 2.81
N ASN A 4 6.95 9.65 3.17
CA ASN A 4 7.54 9.05 4.37
C ASN A 4 7.47 7.51 4.41
N GLY A 5 7.31 6.84 3.27
CA GLY A 5 7.28 5.38 3.19
C GLY A 5 6.09 4.75 3.91
N GLN A 6 4.98 5.48 4.02
CA GLN A 6 3.77 4.98 4.68
C GLN A 6 2.86 4.28 3.66
N PRO A 7 2.43 3.03 3.93
CA PRO A 7 1.43 2.38 3.10
C PRO A 7 0.11 3.16 3.09
N ARG A 8 -0.57 3.22 1.95
CA ARG A 8 -1.90 3.82 1.91
C ARG A 8 -2.88 2.99 2.74
N PRO A 9 -3.77 3.64 3.52
CA PRO A 9 -4.69 2.94 4.40
C PRO A 9 -5.79 2.24 3.61
N ALA A 10 -6.51 1.35 4.29
CA ALA A 10 -7.76 0.81 3.79
C ALA A 10 -8.85 1.90 3.71
N GLU A 11 -9.78 1.71 2.79
CA GLU A 11 -10.99 2.51 2.68
C GLU A 11 -12.19 1.58 2.88
N VAL A 12 -13.15 2.05 3.67
CA VAL A 12 -14.36 1.32 4.02
C VAL A 12 -15.56 2.18 3.64
N LEU A 13 -16.49 1.60 2.89
CA LEU A 13 -17.79 2.18 2.62
C LEU A 13 -18.80 1.62 3.62
N VAL A 14 -19.41 2.51 4.39
CA VAL A 14 -20.49 2.16 5.31
C VAL A 14 -21.81 2.58 4.69
N CYS A 15 -22.79 1.66 4.63
CA CYS A 15 -24.12 1.93 4.10
C CYS A 15 -25.18 1.18 4.92
N GLY A 16 -26.10 1.93 5.53
CA GLY A 16 -27.07 1.36 6.46
C GLY A 16 -26.38 0.67 7.64
N GLU A 17 -26.69 -0.61 7.85
CA GLU A 17 -26.08 -1.43 8.91
C GLU A 17 -24.87 -2.25 8.41
N GLY A 18 -24.46 -2.09 7.14
CA GLY A 18 -23.34 -2.80 6.54
C GLY A 18 -22.09 -1.94 6.37
N ALA A 19 -20.93 -2.60 6.33
CA ALA A 19 -19.66 -2.00 5.97
C ALA A 19 -18.89 -2.93 5.02
N ASP A 20 -18.31 -2.36 3.97
CA ASP A 20 -17.51 -3.09 2.98
C ASP A 20 -16.16 -2.40 2.72
N VAL A 21 -15.12 -3.19 2.52
CA VAL A 21 -13.76 -2.69 2.26
C VAL A 21 -13.63 -2.42 0.77
N THR A 22 -13.75 -1.17 0.37
CA THR A 22 -13.65 -0.75 -1.03
C THR A 22 -12.20 -0.62 -1.51
N ARG A 23 -11.25 -0.42 -0.57
CA ARG A 23 -9.81 -0.48 -0.85
C ARG A 23 -9.07 -1.13 0.31
N ARG A 24 -8.24 -2.13 0.04
CA ARG A 24 -7.38 -2.72 1.07
C ARG A 24 -6.21 -1.79 1.38
N ALA A 25 -5.75 -1.85 2.64
CA ALA A 25 -4.50 -1.22 3.01
C ALA A 25 -3.35 -1.83 2.20
N GLU A 26 -2.41 -0.99 1.80
CA GLU A 26 -1.16 -1.45 1.20
C GLU A 26 -0.30 -2.13 2.26
N ASP A 27 0.53 -3.08 1.81
CA ASP A 27 1.56 -3.70 2.63
C ASP A 27 2.94 -3.10 2.34
N ALA A 28 3.96 -3.56 3.06
CA ALA A 28 5.34 -3.11 2.85
C ALA A 28 5.86 -3.42 1.44
N SER A 29 5.40 -4.50 0.80
CA SER A 29 5.82 -4.87 -0.55
C SER A 29 5.33 -3.85 -1.59
N SER A 30 4.15 -3.26 -1.35
CA SER A 30 3.54 -2.24 -2.19
C SER A 30 4.39 -0.96 -2.28
N LEU A 31 5.23 -0.68 -1.28
CA LEU A 31 6.16 0.46 -1.29
C LEU A 31 7.37 0.24 -2.20
N LEU A 32 7.73 -1.02 -2.43
CA LEU A 32 8.89 -1.44 -3.20
C LEU A 32 8.51 -1.94 -4.60
N ALA A 33 7.22 -2.07 -4.89
CA ALA A 33 6.72 -2.55 -6.16
C ALA A 33 7.26 -1.72 -7.33
N GLY A 34 7.88 -2.40 -8.30
CA GLY A 34 8.49 -1.76 -9.47
C GLY A 34 9.86 -1.11 -9.23
N GLN A 35 10.36 -1.09 -8.00
CA GLN A 35 11.73 -0.64 -7.72
C GLN A 35 12.74 -1.71 -8.18
N ARG A 36 13.87 -1.26 -8.73
CA ARG A 36 14.97 -2.14 -9.11
C ARG A 36 16.28 -1.68 -8.50
N ILE A 37 16.88 -2.52 -7.67
CA ILE A 37 18.23 -2.28 -7.14
C ILE A 37 19.23 -2.45 -8.29
N LEU A 38 20.17 -1.52 -8.41
CA LEU A 38 21.23 -1.64 -9.42
C LEU A 38 22.19 -2.77 -9.05
N PRO A 39 22.71 -3.56 -10.02
CA PRO A 39 23.56 -4.71 -9.73
C PRO A 39 24.76 -4.40 -8.82
N ARG A 40 25.38 -3.22 -9.00
CA ARG A 40 26.52 -2.77 -8.17
C ARG A 40 26.19 -2.50 -6.68
N LEU A 41 24.90 -2.54 -6.31
CA LEU A 41 24.40 -2.29 -4.95
C LEU A 41 23.78 -3.56 -4.30
N MET A 42 23.85 -4.71 -4.97
CA MET A 42 23.25 -5.98 -4.49
C MET A 42 24.23 -6.88 -3.70
N TRP A 43 25.44 -6.39 -3.42
CA TRP A 43 26.51 -7.14 -2.77
C TRP A 43 26.98 -6.46 -1.49
#